data_AF-A0A1I7UE60-F1
#
_entry.id   AF-A0A1I7UE60-F1
#
_cell.length_a   1.000
_cell.length_b   1.000
_cell.length_c   1.000
_cell.angle_alpha   90.00
_cell.angle_beta   90.00
_cell.angle_gamma   90.00
#
_symmetry.space_group_name_H-M   'P 1'
#
loop_
_entity.id
_entity.type
_entity.pdbx_description
1 polymer ?
#
loop_
_entity_poly.entity_id
_entity_poly.type
_entity_poly.pdbx_seq_one_letter_code
_entity_poly.pdbx_strand_id
1 'polypeptide(L)'
;MASWSSLPPEIKQHVVKRLDFMSRHSLRHTSRLDRQIVDSTKCQVPRVRFGYKEGRGLIVVYTGIDQFLRLELSEYEGSVLVEKSENSYSASRFEPKLIDTPLNTMEYGISILKSLLAHNSIKICSFEWDFPQKVLDQPDSLLIIATRLLYGTKFHVDEHVSLWKSHMTVEEEKELMNYWSEVKVFRTLGMTPSPDSIKPLLQQDNETRTNSGRRSVSTIINLDTTEFGRLAVDLVFNMMAMLRNTKASLSTGREVEIGVHGKTGKRTVSAAFVTIECTSECGKWKHMMPKEHEKIFKKIIYKKACGIDKICEKCADPFDYWYHQMLPRRIVQEPFWNDVFTSDLNMDRNMIKEMKQTLRADIAKDKKREFQASWGFKESDDPEDSEDVMSSEEEEEEEPVQNDPFALLRSMGARIEPVYVDGNEEEEEAEEEAEVEEIDAPEEEIPTVTPRTKIPYFFMFAFLPILVSIIVYFLYPISF
;
A
#
# COMPACT_ATOMS: atom_id res chain seq x y z
N MET A 1 -1.30 5.53 44.95
CA MET A 1 -0.97 4.96 43.62
C MET A 1 -0.34 6.03 42.77
N ALA A 2 0.75 5.71 42.06
CA ALA A 2 1.28 6.60 41.03
C ALA A 2 0.26 6.67 39.88
N SER A 3 -0.18 7.87 39.51
CA SER A 3 -1.04 8.12 38.36
C SER A 3 -0.21 8.36 37.09
N TRP A 4 -0.81 8.26 35.90
CA TRP A 4 -0.16 8.64 34.64
C TRP A 4 0.52 10.01 34.69
N SER A 5 -0.13 10.98 35.33
CA SER A 5 0.38 12.34 35.53
C SER A 5 1.64 12.41 36.39
N SER A 6 1.89 11.42 37.26
CA SER A 6 3.07 11.33 38.12
C SER A 6 4.25 10.58 37.49
N LEU A 7 4.05 9.93 36.34
CA LEU A 7 5.12 9.19 35.66
C LEU A 7 6.11 10.16 34.97
N PRO A 8 7.43 9.92 35.10
CA PRO A 8 8.44 10.65 34.34
C PRO A 8 8.24 10.52 32.82
N PRO A 9 8.61 11.54 32.02
CA PRO A 9 8.50 11.52 30.56
C PRO A 9 9.17 10.30 29.92
N GLU A 10 10.29 9.83 30.49
CA GLU A 10 11.05 8.69 29.99
C GLU A 10 10.22 7.40 30.03
N ILE A 11 9.54 7.14 31.15
CA ILE A 11 8.65 5.98 31.31
C ILE A 11 7.47 6.08 30.35
N LYS A 12 6.86 7.27 30.24
CA LYS A 12 5.77 7.51 29.29
C LYS A 12 6.21 7.27 27.86
N GLN A 13 7.44 7.65 27.50
CA GLN A 13 8.00 7.41 26.17
C GLN A 13 8.13 5.91 25.88
N HIS A 14 8.54 5.10 26.87
CA HIS A 14 8.56 3.65 26.74
C HIS A 14 7.16 3.06 26.52
N VAL A 15 6.13 3.59 27.17
CA VAL A 15 4.73 3.20 26.92
C VAL A 15 4.32 3.59 25.50
N VAL A 16 4.54 4.85 25.10
CA VAL A 16 4.22 5.35 23.76
C VAL A 16 4.87 4.50 22.67
N LYS A 17 6.13 4.05 22.88
CA LYS A 17 6.83 3.17 21.93
C LYS A 17 6.04 1.89 21.62
N ARG A 18 5.26 1.37 22.57
CA ARG A 18 4.49 0.14 22.46
C ARG A 18 3.01 0.34 22.10
N LEU A 19 2.50 1.56 22.16
CA LEU A 19 1.13 1.86 21.76
C LEU A 19 0.95 1.71 20.25
N ASP A 20 -0.22 1.19 19.86
CA ASP A 20 -0.68 1.19 18.47
C ASP A 20 -0.86 2.62 17.94
N PHE A 21 -0.98 2.73 16.61
CA PHE A 21 -1.04 4.02 15.94
C PHE A 21 -2.21 4.90 16.42
N MET A 22 -3.38 4.30 16.67
CA MET A 22 -4.57 5.04 17.07
C MET A 22 -4.50 5.47 18.53
N SER A 23 -4.03 4.60 19.43
CA SER A 23 -3.78 4.96 20.83
C SER A 23 -2.74 6.07 20.96
N ARG A 24 -1.67 6.05 20.13
CA ARG A 24 -0.71 7.16 20.04
C ARG A 24 -1.38 8.45 19.60
N HIS A 25 -2.19 8.39 18.55
CA HIS A 25 -2.93 9.55 18.05
C HIS A 25 -3.85 10.11 19.14
N SER A 26 -4.64 9.29 19.82
CA SER A 26 -5.50 9.73 20.93
C SER A 26 -4.72 10.33 22.09
N LEU A 27 -3.64 9.69 22.53
CA LEU A 27 -2.80 10.18 23.64
C LEU A 27 -2.18 11.55 23.33
N ARG A 28 -1.80 11.80 22.06
CA ARG A 28 -1.30 13.09 21.59
C ARG A 28 -2.27 14.26 21.83
N HIS A 29 -3.57 13.96 21.91
CA HIS A 29 -4.62 14.96 22.13
C HIS A 29 -5.03 15.10 23.61
N THR A 30 -4.43 14.34 24.53
CA THR A 30 -4.81 14.33 25.95
C THR A 30 -4.21 15.49 26.75
N SER A 31 -2.90 15.77 26.60
CA SER A 31 -2.23 16.89 27.27
C SER A 31 -1.07 17.42 26.45
N ARG A 32 -0.57 18.62 26.78
CA ARG A 32 0.61 19.19 26.12
C ARG A 32 1.86 18.33 26.32
N LEU A 33 2.05 17.78 27.51
CA LEU A 33 3.21 16.94 27.81
C LEU A 33 3.13 15.63 27.02
N ASP A 34 1.96 14.98 27.00
CA ASP A 34 1.77 13.74 26.24
C ASP A 34 1.93 13.97 24.74
N ARG A 35 1.45 15.11 24.22
CA ARG A 35 1.73 15.53 22.83
C ARG A 35 3.22 15.60 22.54
N GLN A 36 4.00 16.25 23.40
CA GLN A 36 5.45 16.36 23.21
C GLN A 36 6.16 14.99 23.26
N ILE A 37 5.69 14.07 24.12
CA ILE A 37 6.24 12.72 24.22
C ILE A 37 5.89 11.91 22.96
N VAL A 38 4.64 11.97 22.49
CA VAL A 38 4.24 11.31 21.23
C VAL A 38 4.99 11.90 20.04
N ASP A 39 5.07 13.23 19.95
CA ASP A 39 5.72 13.93 18.83
C ASP A 39 7.25 13.73 18.80
N SER A 40 7.87 13.42 19.93
CA SER A 40 9.30 13.07 20.01
C SER A 40 9.57 11.57 19.83
N THR A 41 8.54 10.73 19.81
CA THR A 41 8.68 9.27 19.67
C THR A 41 8.42 8.83 18.24
N LYS A 42 9.44 8.24 17.60
CA LYS A 42 9.32 7.77 16.21
C LYS A 42 8.26 6.67 16.09
N CYS A 43 7.56 6.70 14.96
CA CYS A 43 6.49 5.78 14.59
C CYS A 43 6.72 5.35 13.15
N GLN A 44 6.67 4.05 12.90
CA GLN A 44 6.73 3.52 11.55
C GLN A 44 5.35 2.95 11.20
N VAL A 45 4.81 3.36 10.06
CA VAL A 45 3.55 2.88 9.53
C VAL A 45 3.88 1.99 8.32
N PRO A 46 3.61 0.67 8.39
CA PRO A 46 3.97 -0.27 7.32
C PRO A 46 3.44 0.15 5.94
N ARG A 47 2.17 0.52 5.85
CA ARG A 47 1.61 0.93 4.57
C ARG A 47 0.41 1.86 4.75
N VAL A 48 0.33 2.86 3.88
CA VAL A 48 -0.85 3.71 3.73
C VAL A 48 -1.33 3.60 2.30
N ARG A 49 -2.64 3.45 2.11
CA ARG A 49 -3.30 3.53 0.81
C ARG A 49 -4.20 4.75 0.79
N PHE A 50 -4.17 5.48 -0.29
CA PHE A 50 -5.14 6.51 -0.60
C PHE A 50 -5.65 6.33 -2.04
N GLY A 51 -6.95 6.15 -2.18
CA GLY A 51 -7.63 6.08 -3.47
C GLY A 51 -8.69 7.15 -3.60
N TYR A 52 -8.88 7.66 -4.82
CA TYR A 52 -9.98 8.56 -5.15
C TYR A 52 -10.52 8.30 -6.56
N LYS A 53 -11.80 7.92 -6.68
CA LYS A 53 -12.49 7.65 -7.96
C LYS A 53 -13.97 7.99 -7.84
N GLU A 54 -14.53 8.60 -8.88
CA GLU A 54 -15.99 8.82 -9.00
C GLU A 54 -16.62 9.48 -7.76
N GLY A 55 -15.96 10.49 -7.18
CA GLY A 55 -16.45 11.19 -5.97
C GLY A 55 -16.30 10.40 -4.66
N ARG A 56 -15.74 9.18 -4.71
CA ARG A 56 -15.46 8.33 -3.55
C ARG A 56 -13.98 8.34 -3.21
N GLY A 57 -13.68 8.32 -1.92
CA GLY A 57 -12.33 8.26 -1.37
C GLY A 57 -12.15 7.03 -0.49
N LEU A 58 -10.95 6.48 -0.46
CA LEU A 58 -10.56 5.40 0.44
C LEU A 58 -9.22 5.73 1.07
N ILE A 59 -9.16 5.69 2.40
CA ILE A 59 -7.91 5.69 3.16
C ILE A 59 -7.81 4.37 3.90
N VAL A 60 -6.70 3.66 3.72
CA VAL A 60 -6.36 2.49 4.55
C VAL A 60 -4.99 2.67 5.17
N VAL A 61 -4.94 2.70 6.50
CA VAL A 61 -3.68 2.78 7.26
C VAL A 61 -3.43 1.41 7.88
N TYR A 62 -2.47 0.66 7.33
CA TYR A 62 -2.04 -0.60 7.90
C TYR A 62 -1.07 -0.36 9.05
N THR A 63 -1.35 -0.94 10.20
CA THR A 63 -0.55 -0.85 11.41
C THR A 63 0.15 -2.16 11.75
N GLY A 64 -0.28 -3.27 11.14
CA GLY A 64 0.30 -4.61 11.32
C GLY A 64 -0.37 -5.65 10.40
N ILE A 65 -0.06 -6.93 10.65
CA ILE A 65 -0.71 -8.06 9.97
C ILE A 65 -2.16 -8.14 10.45
N ASP A 66 -3.10 -8.20 9.51
CA ASP A 66 -4.55 -8.17 9.78
C ASP A 66 -5.02 -6.93 10.58
N GLN A 67 -4.17 -5.91 10.70
CA GLN A 67 -4.41 -4.69 11.47
C GLN A 67 -4.40 -3.46 10.56
N PHE A 68 -5.57 -2.85 10.38
CA PHE A 68 -5.74 -1.66 9.57
C PHE A 68 -6.93 -0.81 10.01
N LEU A 69 -6.75 0.50 9.88
CA LEU A 69 -7.83 1.48 9.92
C LEU A 69 -8.30 1.75 8.49
N ARG A 70 -9.61 1.68 8.26
CA ARG A 70 -10.26 1.99 6.99
C ARG A 70 -11.18 3.20 7.14
N LEU A 71 -11.06 4.15 6.22
CA LEU A 71 -11.99 5.26 6.05
C LEU A 71 -12.49 5.27 4.62
N GLU A 72 -13.80 5.15 4.45
CA GLU A 72 -14.46 5.40 3.18
C GLU A 72 -15.10 6.77 3.22
N LEU A 73 -14.97 7.50 2.11
CA LEU A 73 -15.50 8.84 1.98
C LEU A 73 -16.37 8.92 0.73
N SER A 74 -17.51 9.59 0.84
CA SER A 74 -18.41 9.85 -0.29
C SER A 74 -19.06 11.22 -0.18
N GLU A 75 -19.39 11.81 -1.33
CA GLU A 75 -20.15 13.06 -1.37
C GLU A 75 -21.60 12.81 -0.94
N TYR A 76 -22.14 13.69 -0.10
CA TYR A 76 -23.53 13.63 0.36
C TYR A 76 -24.08 15.05 0.52
N GLU A 77 -24.96 15.49 -0.38
CA GLU A 77 -25.69 16.77 -0.29
C GLU A 77 -24.81 18.02 0.00
N GLY A 78 -23.62 18.09 -0.61
CA GLY A 78 -22.66 19.18 -0.38
C GLY A 78 -21.83 19.06 0.90
N SER A 79 -21.95 17.95 1.61
CA SER A 79 -21.11 17.50 2.72
C SER A 79 -20.31 16.25 2.33
N VAL A 80 -19.41 15.81 3.21
CA VAL A 80 -18.66 14.55 3.05
C VAL A 80 -19.12 13.55 4.10
N LEU A 81 -19.66 12.42 3.67
CA LEU A 81 -19.91 11.27 4.54
C LEU A 81 -18.59 10.52 4.73
N VAL A 82 -18.22 10.28 5.99
CA VAL A 82 -17.03 9.49 6.36
C VAL A 82 -17.49 8.27 7.12
N GLU A 83 -17.15 7.10 6.62
CA GLU A 83 -17.44 5.84 7.24
C GLU A 83 -16.14 5.18 7.70
N LYS A 84 -16.04 4.91 9.00
CA LYS A 84 -14.81 4.42 9.64
C LYS A 84 -14.99 2.98 10.10
N SER A 85 -14.00 2.14 9.87
CA SER A 85 -13.92 0.80 10.46
C SER A 85 -12.49 0.39 10.78
N GLU A 86 -12.35 -0.61 11.64
CA GLU A 86 -11.08 -1.23 12.00
C GLU A 86 -11.15 -2.72 11.69
N ASN A 87 -10.10 -3.22 11.01
CA ASN A 87 -9.90 -4.64 10.68
C ASN A 87 -11.10 -5.28 9.98
N SER A 88 -11.90 -4.48 9.27
CA SER A 88 -13.16 -4.91 8.67
C SER A 88 -13.36 -4.30 7.29
N TYR A 89 -13.98 -5.09 6.43
CA TYR A 89 -14.51 -4.68 5.12
C TYR A 89 -16.04 -4.65 5.11
N SER A 90 -16.70 -5.05 6.19
CA SER A 90 -18.16 -5.12 6.27
C SER A 90 -18.75 -3.76 6.60
N ALA A 91 -19.68 -3.29 5.78
CA ALA A 91 -20.41 -2.03 5.97
C ALA A 91 -21.17 -2.00 7.30
N SER A 92 -21.61 -3.15 7.83
CA SER A 92 -22.28 -3.24 9.13
C SER A 92 -21.41 -2.77 10.31
N ARG A 93 -20.07 -2.81 10.15
CA ARG A 93 -19.11 -2.36 11.17
C ARG A 93 -18.68 -0.90 10.98
N PHE A 94 -19.26 -0.20 10.01
CA PHE A 94 -18.84 1.15 9.70
C PHE A 94 -19.57 2.13 10.61
N GLU A 95 -18.83 3.09 11.16
CA GLU A 95 -19.39 4.19 11.92
C GLU A 95 -19.49 5.41 10.99
N PRO A 96 -20.70 5.75 10.49
CA PRO A 96 -20.88 6.88 9.61
C PRO A 96 -20.85 8.19 10.38
N LYS A 97 -20.18 9.19 9.80
CA LYS A 97 -20.12 10.55 10.30
C LYS A 97 -20.24 11.52 9.14
N LEU A 98 -21.29 12.33 9.16
CA LEU A 98 -21.44 13.43 8.22
C LEU A 98 -20.55 14.60 8.64
N ILE A 99 -19.73 15.09 7.71
CA ILE A 99 -18.86 16.24 7.91
C ILE A 99 -19.35 17.37 7.02
N ASP A 100 -19.83 18.44 7.65
CA ASP A 100 -20.11 19.69 6.97
C ASP A 100 -18.79 20.38 6.61
N THR A 101 -18.44 20.37 5.32
CA THR A 101 -17.20 20.93 4.81
C THR A 101 -17.39 21.38 3.37
N PRO A 102 -16.79 22.53 2.97
CA PRO A 102 -16.81 22.96 1.57
C PRO A 102 -15.83 22.19 0.68
N LEU A 103 -15.06 21.26 1.26
CA LEU A 103 -14.09 20.44 0.54
C LEU A 103 -14.79 19.24 -0.11
N ASN A 104 -14.40 18.88 -1.32
CA ASN A 104 -14.84 17.61 -1.90
C ASN A 104 -14.14 16.41 -1.22
N THR A 105 -14.60 15.21 -1.55
CA THR A 105 -14.09 13.95 -0.99
C THR A 105 -12.57 13.79 -1.10
N MET A 106 -11.98 14.15 -2.24
CA MET A 106 -10.53 14.07 -2.47
C MET A 106 -9.78 15.05 -1.57
N GLU A 107 -10.21 16.31 -1.58
CA GLU A 107 -9.60 17.40 -0.81
C GLU A 107 -9.67 17.10 0.69
N TYR A 108 -10.82 16.62 1.16
CA TYR A 108 -11.02 16.23 2.55
C TYR A 108 -10.17 15.01 2.93
N GLY A 109 -10.10 13.99 2.07
CA GLY A 109 -9.23 12.83 2.27
C GLY A 109 -7.75 13.21 2.42
N ILE A 110 -7.24 14.13 1.60
CA ILE A 110 -5.87 14.64 1.71
C ILE A 110 -5.66 15.44 3.00
N SER A 111 -6.66 16.21 3.43
CA SER A 111 -6.63 16.91 4.72
C SER A 111 -6.51 15.94 5.90
N ILE A 112 -7.24 14.81 5.85
CA ILE A 112 -7.13 13.73 6.84
C ILE A 112 -5.70 13.16 6.83
N LEU A 113 -5.18 12.77 5.66
CA LEU A 113 -3.82 12.21 5.54
C LEU A 113 -2.77 13.16 6.10
N LYS A 114 -2.85 14.45 5.77
CA LYS A 114 -1.97 15.47 6.32
C LYS A 114 -2.04 15.49 7.85
N SER A 115 -3.25 15.58 8.41
CA SER A 115 -3.45 15.66 9.86
C SER A 115 -2.93 14.42 10.60
N LEU A 116 -3.12 13.24 10.02
CA LEU A 116 -2.76 11.97 10.63
C LEU A 116 -1.29 11.58 10.44
N LEU A 117 -0.71 11.88 9.28
CA LEU A 117 0.54 11.24 8.84
C LEU A 117 1.67 12.22 8.52
N ALA A 118 1.39 13.49 8.24
CA ALA A 118 2.41 14.47 7.85
C ALA A 118 3.11 15.09 9.07
N HIS A 119 3.61 14.24 9.96
CA HIS A 119 4.34 14.63 11.17
C HIS A 119 5.78 14.08 11.15
N ASN A 120 6.74 14.86 11.65
CA ASN A 120 8.18 14.50 11.63
C ASN A 120 8.53 13.22 12.39
N SER A 121 7.63 12.73 13.25
CA SER A 121 7.82 11.47 13.98
C SER A 121 7.31 10.25 13.23
N ILE A 122 6.51 10.42 12.19
CA ILE A 122 5.87 9.34 11.45
C ILE A 122 6.64 9.09 10.17
N LYS A 123 7.00 7.83 9.94
CA LYS A 123 7.61 7.36 8.69
C LYS A 123 6.72 6.30 8.07
N ILE A 124 6.37 6.47 6.80
CA ILE A 124 5.56 5.53 6.03
C ILE A 124 6.50 4.67 5.18
N CYS A 125 6.41 3.34 5.30
CA CYS A 125 7.27 2.47 4.49
C CYS A 125 6.80 2.43 3.04
N SER A 126 5.53 2.13 2.80
CA SER A 126 4.92 2.18 1.47
C SER A 126 3.70 3.11 1.46
N PHE A 127 3.68 4.10 0.56
CA PHE A 127 2.52 4.95 0.35
C PHE A 127 1.93 4.69 -1.04
N GLU A 128 0.76 4.04 -1.06
CA GLU A 128 0.03 3.67 -2.28
C GLU A 128 -1.00 4.73 -2.65
N TRP A 129 -0.92 5.20 -3.90
CA TRP A 129 -1.77 6.22 -4.49
C TRP A 129 -2.55 5.61 -5.66
N ASP A 130 -3.89 5.67 -5.57
CA ASP A 130 -4.81 5.15 -6.57
C ASP A 130 -5.72 6.27 -7.10
N PHE A 131 -5.28 6.92 -8.17
CA PHE A 131 -6.00 8.01 -8.83
C PHE A 131 -6.21 7.69 -10.31
N PRO A 132 -7.40 7.96 -10.87
CA PRO A 132 -7.62 7.84 -12.30
C PRO A 132 -6.89 8.98 -13.02
N GLN A 133 -6.35 8.69 -14.20
CA GLN A 133 -5.60 9.64 -15.04
C GLN A 133 -6.32 11.00 -15.19
N LYS A 134 -7.63 10.96 -15.45
CA LYS A 134 -8.49 12.13 -15.67
C LYS A 134 -8.50 13.14 -14.52
N VAL A 135 -8.28 12.69 -13.28
CA VAL A 135 -8.28 13.58 -12.10
C VAL A 135 -7.02 14.45 -12.07
N LEU A 136 -5.91 13.95 -12.58
CA LEU A 136 -4.62 14.66 -12.57
C LEU A 136 -4.30 15.35 -13.90
N ASP A 137 -4.99 15.00 -14.98
CA ASP A 137 -4.86 15.66 -16.30
C ASP A 137 -5.27 17.15 -16.27
N GLN A 138 -5.91 17.64 -15.21
CA GLN A 138 -6.09 19.08 -15.04
C GLN A 138 -4.74 19.70 -14.60
N PRO A 139 -4.21 20.69 -15.35
CA PRO A 139 -2.81 21.14 -15.27
C PRO A 139 -2.36 21.69 -13.90
N ASP A 140 -3.28 21.91 -12.97
CA ASP A 140 -3.01 22.44 -11.63
C ASP A 140 -3.32 21.48 -10.49
N SER A 141 -3.82 20.26 -10.74
CA SER A 141 -4.35 19.38 -9.68
C SER A 141 -3.33 19.06 -8.59
N LEU A 142 -2.09 18.72 -8.97
CA LEU A 142 -1.03 18.34 -8.03
C LEU A 142 -0.38 19.56 -7.37
N LEU A 143 -0.30 20.68 -8.09
CA LEU A 143 0.14 21.93 -7.49
C LEU A 143 -0.88 22.42 -6.47
N ILE A 144 -2.19 22.29 -6.75
CA ILE A 144 -3.27 22.55 -5.80
C ILE A 144 -3.14 21.62 -4.60
N ILE A 145 -2.93 20.32 -4.81
CA ILE A 145 -2.71 19.38 -3.69
C ILE A 145 -1.53 19.84 -2.81
N ALA A 146 -0.38 20.15 -3.40
CA ALA A 146 0.83 20.51 -2.66
C ALA A 146 0.76 21.88 -1.98
N THR A 147 0.23 22.90 -2.68
CA THR A 147 0.22 24.29 -2.21
C THR A 147 -1.01 24.62 -1.38
N ARG A 148 -2.20 24.14 -1.77
CA ARG A 148 -3.48 24.44 -1.12
C ARG A 148 -3.83 23.44 -0.03
N LEU A 149 -3.66 22.14 -0.25
CA LEU A 149 -4.10 21.13 0.73
C LEU A 149 -3.00 20.79 1.73
N LEU A 150 -1.78 20.55 1.23
CA LEU A 150 -0.64 20.22 2.08
C LEU A 150 0.00 21.47 2.70
N TYR A 151 -0.18 22.66 2.13
CA TYR A 151 0.47 23.91 2.58
C TYR A 151 1.99 23.75 2.75
N GLY A 152 2.64 23.05 1.81
CA GLY A 152 4.08 22.77 1.86
C GLY A 152 4.51 21.69 2.87
N THR A 153 3.58 21.10 3.61
CA THR A 153 3.87 19.93 4.46
C THR A 153 4.12 18.70 3.57
N LYS A 154 5.06 17.84 3.94
CA LYS A 154 5.43 16.66 3.16
C LYS A 154 5.36 15.39 4.01
N PHE A 155 5.21 14.25 3.34
CA PHE A 155 5.24 12.94 3.97
C PHE A 155 6.66 12.36 3.97
N HIS A 156 7.03 11.67 5.05
CA HIS A 156 8.26 10.89 5.16
C HIS A 156 7.99 9.47 4.65
N VAL A 157 8.49 9.14 3.45
CA VAL A 157 8.12 7.92 2.71
C VAL A 157 9.36 7.20 2.18
N ASP A 158 9.48 5.90 2.41
CA ASP A 158 10.55 5.08 1.80
C ASP A 158 10.20 4.66 0.35
N GLU A 159 8.97 4.21 0.12
CA GLU A 159 8.47 3.71 -1.17
C GLU A 159 7.15 4.38 -1.54
N HIS A 160 7.10 5.01 -2.71
CA HIS A 160 5.85 5.52 -3.28
C HIS A 160 5.33 4.53 -4.32
N VAL A 161 4.07 4.11 -4.17
CA VAL A 161 3.44 3.06 -4.98
C VAL A 161 2.27 3.66 -5.77
N SER A 162 2.21 3.41 -7.07
CA SER A 162 1.06 3.66 -7.94
C SER A 162 0.49 2.31 -8.39
N LEU A 163 -0.83 2.19 -8.56
CA LEU A 163 -1.40 0.96 -9.11
C LEU A 163 -1.33 0.93 -10.64
N TRP A 164 -1.52 -0.26 -11.22
CA TRP A 164 -1.31 -0.51 -12.64
C TRP A 164 -2.15 0.37 -13.57
N LYS A 165 -3.41 0.58 -13.22
CA LYS A 165 -4.35 1.43 -13.99
C LYS A 165 -4.45 2.86 -13.47
N SER A 166 -3.80 3.17 -12.36
CA SER A 166 -3.76 4.52 -11.82
C SER A 166 -2.80 5.41 -12.62
N HIS A 167 -2.97 6.72 -12.49
CA HIS A 167 -2.06 7.71 -13.03
C HIS A 167 -0.62 7.45 -12.57
N MET A 168 0.30 7.33 -13.53
CA MET A 168 1.73 7.32 -13.24
C MET A 168 2.21 8.75 -13.01
N THR A 169 2.34 9.16 -11.76
CA THR A 169 2.92 10.48 -11.45
C THR A 169 4.41 10.52 -11.81
N VAL A 170 4.86 11.61 -12.41
CA VAL A 170 6.28 11.85 -12.72
C VAL A 170 7.07 12.16 -11.44
N GLU A 171 8.41 12.10 -11.51
CA GLU A 171 9.26 12.29 -10.33
C GLU A 171 9.03 13.64 -9.64
N GLU A 172 8.89 14.70 -10.43
CA GLU A 172 8.68 16.07 -9.97
C GLU A 172 7.40 16.20 -9.13
N GLU A 173 6.33 15.49 -9.50
CA GLU A 173 5.06 15.50 -8.79
C GLU A 173 5.15 14.82 -7.43
N LYS A 174 5.93 13.73 -7.35
CA LYS A 174 6.14 13.00 -6.10
C LYS A 174 7.01 13.79 -5.11
N GLU A 175 7.92 14.62 -5.60
CA GLU A 175 8.71 15.54 -4.79
C GLU A 175 7.87 16.62 -4.10
N LEU A 176 6.73 17.01 -4.69
CA LEU A 176 5.83 17.99 -4.08
C LEU A 176 5.15 17.46 -2.81
N MET A 177 4.90 16.15 -2.75
CA MET A 177 4.15 15.52 -1.66
C MET A 177 5.06 14.86 -0.63
N ASN A 178 6.27 14.46 -1.00
CA ASN A 178 7.16 13.65 -0.17
C ASN A 178 8.50 14.33 0.06
N TYR A 179 9.14 14.05 1.21
CA TYR A 179 10.54 14.39 1.41
C TYR A 179 11.42 13.62 0.44
N TRP A 180 11.79 14.27 -0.67
CA TRP A 180 12.45 13.64 -1.81
C TRP A 180 13.72 12.87 -1.43
N SER A 181 14.51 13.39 -0.49
CA SER A 181 15.73 12.76 0.02
C SER A 181 15.50 11.38 0.66
N GLU A 182 14.28 11.08 1.09
CA GLU A 182 13.94 9.84 1.80
C GLU A 182 13.33 8.78 0.88
N VAL A 183 12.72 9.17 -0.24
CA VAL A 183 12.11 8.23 -1.18
C VAL A 183 13.19 7.44 -1.92
N LYS A 184 13.18 6.12 -1.71
CA LYS A 184 14.14 5.17 -2.27
C LYS A 184 13.64 4.51 -3.54
N VAL A 185 12.33 4.24 -3.61
CA VAL A 185 11.70 3.45 -4.67
C VAL A 185 10.39 4.08 -5.13
N PHE A 186 10.24 4.18 -6.44
CA PHE A 186 8.96 4.38 -7.10
C PHE A 186 8.50 3.03 -7.62
N ARG A 187 7.31 2.59 -7.22
CA ARG A 187 6.75 1.32 -7.68
C ARG A 187 5.46 1.53 -8.43
N THR A 188 5.32 0.88 -9.58
CA THR A 188 4.01 0.60 -10.17
C THR A 188 3.67 -0.85 -9.83
N LEU A 189 2.53 -1.09 -9.18
CA LEU A 189 2.11 -2.42 -8.74
C LEU A 189 0.89 -2.90 -9.54
N GLY A 190 1.03 -4.06 -10.17
CA GLY A 190 -0.01 -4.77 -10.87
C GLY A 190 -0.13 -6.23 -10.43
N MET A 191 -1.29 -6.82 -10.66
CA MET A 191 -1.54 -8.23 -10.44
C MET A 191 -2.42 -8.81 -11.56
N THR A 192 -2.06 -9.98 -12.06
CA THR A 192 -2.86 -10.71 -13.05
C THR A 192 -3.64 -11.81 -12.32
N PRO A 193 -4.98 -11.74 -12.32
CA PRO A 193 -5.82 -12.77 -11.72
C PRO A 193 -5.77 -14.05 -12.55
N SER A 194 -5.99 -15.19 -11.89
CA SER A 194 -6.10 -16.51 -12.53
C SER A 194 -7.07 -17.39 -11.73
N PRO A 195 -7.87 -18.26 -12.37
CA PRO A 195 -8.74 -19.19 -11.66
C PRO A 195 -7.94 -20.35 -11.03
N ASP A 196 -6.71 -20.60 -11.49
CA ASP A 196 -5.91 -21.75 -11.08
C ASP A 196 -5.41 -21.65 -9.64
N SER A 197 -5.22 -20.43 -9.12
CA SER A 197 -4.75 -20.20 -7.76
C SER A 197 -5.17 -18.81 -7.27
N ILE A 198 -5.38 -18.72 -5.96
CA ILE A 198 -5.65 -17.48 -5.24
C ILE A 198 -4.41 -16.94 -4.51
N LYS A 199 -3.26 -17.58 -4.68
CA LYS A 199 -1.98 -17.18 -4.06
C LYS A 199 -1.03 -16.65 -5.13
N PRO A 200 -0.27 -15.57 -4.85
CA PRO A 200 0.88 -15.17 -5.64
C PRO A 200 1.88 -16.31 -5.82
N LEU A 201 2.09 -16.74 -7.07
CA LEU A 201 3.07 -17.78 -7.42
C LEU A 201 4.29 -17.19 -8.11
N LEU A 202 4.09 -16.09 -8.83
CA LEU A 202 5.11 -15.45 -9.64
C LEU A 202 5.16 -13.93 -9.39
N GLN A 203 6.36 -13.37 -9.38
CA GLN A 203 6.59 -11.93 -9.39
C GLN A 203 7.58 -11.54 -10.48
N GLN A 204 7.19 -10.57 -11.30
CA GLN A 204 8.07 -9.91 -12.26
C GLN A 204 8.34 -8.47 -11.82
N ASP A 205 9.61 -8.08 -11.79
CA ASP A 205 10.02 -6.68 -11.62
C ASP A 205 10.78 -6.20 -12.87
N ASN A 206 10.41 -5.02 -13.36
CA ASN A 206 11.20 -4.26 -14.31
C ASN A 206 11.74 -3.01 -13.61
N GLU A 207 13.02 -3.03 -13.27
CA GLU A 207 13.72 -1.92 -12.62
C GLU A 207 14.44 -1.07 -13.66
N THR A 208 14.27 0.24 -13.55
CA THR A 208 15.05 1.26 -14.25
C THR A 208 15.59 2.27 -13.25
N ARG A 209 16.71 2.92 -13.58
CA ARG A 209 17.22 4.04 -12.80
C ARG A 209 16.61 5.34 -13.28
N THR A 210 16.17 6.17 -12.36
CA THR A 210 15.67 7.51 -12.66
C THR A 210 16.80 8.46 -13.09
N ASN A 211 16.44 9.67 -13.56
CA ASN A 211 17.45 10.73 -13.79
C ASN A 211 18.20 11.10 -12.50
N SER A 212 17.52 10.94 -11.36
CA SER A 212 18.04 11.18 -10.03
C SER A 212 18.79 9.97 -9.42
N GLY A 213 18.91 8.85 -10.14
CA GLY A 213 19.59 7.61 -9.69
C GLY A 213 18.76 6.70 -8.77
N ARG A 214 17.55 7.10 -8.40
CA ARG A 214 16.57 6.31 -7.63
C ARG A 214 16.05 5.13 -8.45
N ARG A 215 15.44 4.17 -7.75
CA ARG A 215 14.86 2.98 -8.36
C ARG A 215 13.43 3.27 -8.79
N SER A 216 13.12 3.04 -10.06
CA SER A 216 11.76 2.95 -10.57
C SER A 216 11.50 1.50 -10.95
N VAL A 217 10.48 0.89 -10.36
CA VAL A 217 10.21 -0.55 -10.46
C VAL A 217 8.76 -0.77 -10.86
N SER A 218 8.51 -1.43 -11.98
CA SER A 218 7.19 -1.96 -12.30
C SER A 218 7.11 -3.41 -11.85
N THR A 219 6.18 -3.74 -10.98
CA THR A 219 5.97 -5.08 -10.42
C THR A 219 4.64 -5.64 -10.90
N ILE A 220 4.67 -6.86 -11.44
CA ILE A 220 3.48 -7.64 -11.76
C ILE A 220 3.53 -8.93 -10.94
N ILE A 221 2.46 -9.21 -10.21
CA ILE A 221 2.26 -10.47 -9.50
C ILE A 221 1.29 -11.33 -10.30
N ASN A 222 1.64 -12.58 -10.59
CA ASN A 222 0.74 -13.51 -11.27
C ASN A 222 0.34 -14.64 -10.32
N LEU A 223 -0.93 -15.02 -10.43
CA LEU A 223 -1.49 -16.11 -9.64
C LEU A 223 -1.35 -17.47 -10.32
N ASP A 224 -0.91 -17.52 -11.57
CA ASP A 224 -0.59 -18.75 -12.30
C ASP A 224 0.91 -18.92 -12.59
N THR A 225 1.28 -20.16 -12.93
CA THR A 225 2.63 -20.54 -13.34
C THR A 225 2.72 -20.83 -14.85
N THR A 226 1.58 -21.01 -15.53
CA THR A 226 1.50 -21.25 -16.98
C THR A 226 2.07 -20.08 -17.78
N GLU A 227 2.07 -18.88 -17.20
CA GLU A 227 2.65 -17.68 -17.80
C GLU A 227 4.19 -17.61 -17.72
N PHE A 228 4.92 -18.58 -17.14
CA PHE A 228 6.40 -18.58 -17.21
C PHE A 228 6.93 -18.63 -18.66
N GLY A 229 6.13 -19.14 -19.60
CA GLY A 229 6.41 -19.05 -21.04
C GLY A 229 6.17 -17.65 -21.63
N ARG A 230 5.16 -16.91 -21.16
CA ARG A 230 4.88 -15.51 -21.54
C ARG A 230 5.81 -14.52 -20.86
N LEU A 231 6.32 -14.83 -19.66
CA LEU A 231 7.41 -14.13 -18.99
C LEU A 231 8.59 -13.90 -19.92
N ALA A 232 8.95 -14.88 -20.75
CA ALA A 232 10.00 -14.71 -21.74
C ALA A 232 9.62 -13.71 -22.85
N VAL A 233 8.35 -13.69 -23.26
CA VAL A 233 7.81 -12.77 -24.28
C VAL A 233 7.72 -11.35 -23.75
N ASP A 234 7.19 -11.15 -22.54
CA ASP A 234 7.13 -9.84 -21.88
C ASP A 234 8.51 -9.35 -21.47
N LEU A 235 9.41 -10.24 -21.03
CA LEU A 235 10.84 -9.90 -20.90
C LEU A 235 11.38 -9.40 -22.24
N VAL A 236 11.03 -10.03 -23.37
CA VAL A 236 11.51 -9.66 -24.71
C VAL A 236 10.91 -8.34 -25.22
N PHE A 237 9.64 -8.05 -24.97
CA PHE A 237 9.06 -6.73 -25.25
C PHE A 237 9.71 -5.66 -24.39
N ASN A 238 9.88 -5.93 -23.10
CA ASN A 238 10.62 -5.07 -22.19
C ASN A 238 12.09 -4.93 -22.60
N MET A 239 12.72 -5.96 -23.18
CA MET A 239 14.08 -5.91 -23.74
C MET A 239 14.19 -4.92 -24.88
N MET A 240 13.23 -4.94 -25.81
CA MET A 240 13.21 -3.97 -26.90
C MET A 240 13.01 -2.54 -26.41
N ALA A 241 12.21 -2.35 -25.36
CA ALA A 241 12.09 -1.05 -24.69
C ALA A 241 13.39 -0.66 -23.94
N MET A 242 14.03 -1.60 -23.24
CA MET A 242 15.28 -1.39 -22.50
C MET A 242 16.45 -1.03 -23.41
N LEU A 243 16.55 -1.61 -24.61
CA LEU A 243 17.60 -1.25 -25.58
C LEU A 243 17.47 0.17 -26.13
N ARG A 244 16.25 0.74 -26.08
CA ARG A 244 16.01 2.14 -26.43
C ARG A 244 16.20 3.07 -25.25
N ASN A 245 16.31 2.53 -24.04
CA ASN A 245 16.47 3.28 -22.81
C ASN A 245 17.96 3.54 -22.57
N THR A 246 18.33 4.80 -22.40
CA THR A 246 19.71 5.19 -22.04
C THR A 246 20.03 4.93 -20.58
N LYS A 247 19.02 4.56 -19.77
CA LYS A 247 19.17 4.34 -18.32
C LYS A 247 19.39 2.87 -17.98
N ALA A 248 20.17 2.65 -16.92
CA ALA A 248 20.43 1.32 -16.39
C ALA A 248 19.12 0.59 -16.05
N SER A 249 18.95 -0.59 -16.63
CA SER A 249 17.70 -1.37 -16.56
C SER A 249 17.97 -2.85 -16.23
N LEU A 250 17.10 -3.45 -15.42
CA LEU A 250 17.14 -4.83 -14.96
C LEU A 250 15.72 -5.40 -14.93
N SER A 251 15.50 -6.52 -15.59
CA SER A 251 14.26 -7.31 -15.44
C SER A 251 14.52 -8.54 -14.58
N THR A 252 13.62 -8.86 -13.67
CA THR A 252 13.72 -10.02 -12.78
C THR A 252 12.40 -10.77 -12.73
N GLY A 253 12.39 -12.03 -13.16
CA GLY A 253 11.26 -12.97 -12.95
C GLY A 253 11.57 -13.91 -11.79
N ARG A 254 10.58 -14.19 -10.94
CA ARG A 254 10.72 -14.99 -9.73
C ARG A 254 9.53 -15.93 -9.61
N GLU A 255 9.80 -17.16 -9.19
CA GLU A 255 8.81 -18.21 -9.04
C GLU A 255 9.02 -18.90 -7.69
N VAL A 256 7.95 -19.00 -6.91
CA VAL A 256 7.96 -19.78 -5.67
C VAL A 256 7.91 -21.26 -6.06
N GLU A 257 8.99 -21.99 -5.78
CA GLU A 257 9.07 -23.42 -6.06
C GLU A 257 9.80 -24.11 -4.92
N ILE A 258 9.05 -24.88 -4.13
CA ILE A 258 9.56 -25.51 -2.92
C ILE A 258 10.37 -26.76 -3.31
N GLY A 259 11.58 -26.88 -2.77
CA GLY A 259 12.38 -28.11 -2.87
C GLY A 259 13.34 -28.20 -4.06
N VAL A 260 13.59 -27.11 -4.79
CA VAL A 260 14.61 -27.13 -5.85
C VAL A 260 15.99 -26.83 -5.30
N HIS A 261 16.84 -27.86 -5.29
CA HIS A 261 18.28 -27.72 -5.10
C HIS A 261 18.95 -27.48 -6.46
N GLY A 262 19.59 -26.32 -6.63
CA GLY A 262 20.28 -25.97 -7.87
C GLY A 262 21.48 -25.07 -7.61
N LYS A 263 22.44 -25.07 -8.55
CA LYS A 263 23.56 -24.13 -8.53
C LYS A 263 23.05 -22.72 -8.81
N THR A 264 23.19 -21.83 -7.83
CA THR A 264 22.91 -20.40 -7.98
C THR A 264 23.92 -19.77 -8.96
N GLY A 265 23.45 -18.92 -9.87
CA GLY A 265 24.32 -18.05 -10.69
C GLY A 265 24.71 -18.61 -12.06
N LYS A 266 23.89 -19.44 -12.70
CA LYS A 266 24.13 -19.84 -14.10
C LYS A 266 23.99 -18.60 -14.99
N ARG A 267 25.13 -18.18 -15.56
CA ARG A 267 25.22 -16.99 -16.41
C ARG A 267 25.20 -17.38 -17.88
N THR A 268 24.23 -16.84 -18.62
CA THR A 268 24.10 -17.00 -20.07
C THR A 268 24.24 -15.63 -20.75
N VAL A 269 24.98 -15.57 -21.85
CA VAL A 269 25.23 -14.33 -22.59
C VAL A 269 24.68 -14.48 -24.00
N SER A 270 23.75 -13.61 -24.38
CA SER A 270 23.23 -13.50 -25.76
C SER A 270 23.94 -12.38 -26.51
N ALA A 271 23.49 -12.01 -27.72
CA ALA A 271 24.10 -10.94 -28.49
C ALA A 271 24.11 -9.58 -27.74
N ALA A 272 23.01 -9.22 -27.07
CA ALA A 272 22.84 -7.92 -26.41
C ALA A 272 22.63 -8.00 -24.88
N PHE A 273 22.31 -9.18 -24.33
CA PHE A 273 21.89 -9.32 -22.94
C PHE A 273 22.71 -10.34 -22.16
N VAL A 274 22.65 -10.19 -20.85
CA VAL A 274 23.13 -11.16 -19.86
C VAL A 274 21.95 -11.64 -19.06
N THR A 275 21.81 -12.96 -18.95
CA THR A 275 20.83 -13.62 -18.08
C THR A 275 21.57 -14.34 -16.97
N ILE A 276 21.13 -14.16 -15.74
CA ILE A 276 21.65 -14.85 -14.55
C ILE A 276 20.50 -15.60 -13.92
N GLU A 277 20.58 -16.93 -13.92
CA GLU A 277 19.59 -17.81 -13.29
C GLU A 277 20.09 -18.19 -11.89
N CYS A 278 19.21 -18.06 -10.92
CA CYS A 278 19.47 -18.31 -9.52
C CYS A 278 18.37 -19.20 -8.93
N THR A 279 18.75 -20.02 -7.97
CA THR A 279 17.86 -20.94 -7.26
C THR A 279 18.24 -20.98 -5.79
N SER A 280 17.25 -21.09 -4.93
CA SER A 280 17.42 -21.39 -3.50
C SER A 280 16.30 -22.32 -3.03
N GLU A 281 16.32 -22.67 -1.75
CA GLU A 281 15.28 -23.44 -1.09
C GLU A 281 13.88 -22.79 -1.16
N CYS A 282 13.82 -21.49 -1.39
CA CYS A 282 12.58 -20.73 -1.48
C CYS A 282 12.00 -20.66 -2.91
N GLY A 283 12.80 -20.96 -3.94
CA GLY A 283 12.34 -20.91 -5.33
C GLY A 283 13.42 -20.56 -6.35
N LYS A 284 12.97 -20.22 -7.56
CA LYS A 284 13.83 -19.87 -8.71
C LYS A 284 13.63 -18.42 -9.11
N TRP A 285 14.69 -17.78 -9.59
CA TRP A 285 14.57 -16.46 -10.20
C TRP A 285 15.61 -16.23 -11.29
N LYS A 286 15.27 -15.35 -12.22
CA LYS A 286 16.10 -15.01 -13.38
C LYS A 286 16.22 -13.51 -13.48
N HIS A 287 17.46 -13.03 -13.52
CA HIS A 287 17.79 -11.65 -13.81
C HIS A 287 18.21 -11.52 -15.26
N MET A 288 17.78 -10.46 -15.91
CA MET A 288 18.17 -10.16 -17.27
C MET A 288 18.40 -8.67 -17.46
N MET A 289 19.52 -8.33 -18.10
CA MET A 289 19.94 -6.95 -18.30
C MET A 289 20.78 -6.79 -19.58
N PRO A 290 20.84 -5.59 -20.18
CA PRO A 290 21.84 -5.28 -21.20
C PRO A 290 23.26 -5.53 -20.69
N LYS A 291 24.16 -6.00 -21.56
CA LYS A 291 25.56 -6.32 -21.20
C LYS A 291 26.28 -5.18 -20.49
N GLU A 292 26.06 -3.96 -20.96
CA GLU A 292 26.66 -2.73 -20.42
C GLU A 292 26.21 -2.43 -18.98
N HIS A 293 25.03 -2.91 -18.58
CA HIS A 293 24.47 -2.69 -17.23
C HIS A 293 24.89 -3.76 -16.22
N GLU A 294 25.51 -4.87 -16.65
CA GLU A 294 25.85 -6.00 -15.77
C GLU A 294 26.67 -5.56 -14.55
N LYS A 295 27.66 -4.69 -14.75
CA LYS A 295 28.53 -4.21 -13.66
C LYS A 295 27.75 -3.46 -12.57
N ILE A 296 26.70 -2.74 -12.94
CA ILE A 296 25.85 -1.96 -12.03
C ILE A 296 25.04 -2.90 -11.13
N PHE A 297 24.43 -3.92 -11.71
CA PHE A 297 23.51 -4.81 -11.00
C PHE A 297 24.18 -6.02 -10.35
N LYS A 298 25.43 -6.34 -10.73
CA LYS A 298 26.17 -7.50 -10.19
C LYS A 298 26.19 -7.51 -8.66
N LYS A 299 26.53 -6.38 -8.03
CA LYS A 299 26.57 -6.28 -6.56
C LYS A 299 25.19 -6.49 -5.91
N ILE A 300 24.12 -6.05 -6.57
CA ILE A 300 22.74 -6.17 -6.06
C ILE A 300 22.26 -7.61 -6.15
N ILE A 301 22.52 -8.28 -7.28
CA ILE A 301 22.07 -9.63 -7.56
C ILE A 301 22.70 -10.65 -6.60
N TYR A 302 24.02 -10.57 -6.39
CA TYR A 302 24.74 -11.55 -5.58
C TYR A 302 24.70 -11.26 -4.06
N LYS A 303 24.17 -10.12 -3.61
CA LYS A 303 24.04 -9.80 -2.17
C LYS A 303 22.83 -10.51 -1.52
N LYS A 304 21.77 -10.81 -2.27
CA LYS A 304 20.55 -11.38 -1.72
C LYS A 304 20.66 -12.91 -1.60
N ALA A 305 20.51 -13.45 -0.38
CA ALA A 305 20.45 -14.90 -0.15
C ALA A 305 19.17 -15.52 -0.74
N CYS A 306 18.05 -14.80 -0.65
CA CYS A 306 16.78 -15.17 -1.28
C CYS A 306 16.37 -14.10 -2.29
N GLY A 307 16.19 -14.50 -3.55
CA GLY A 307 15.77 -13.59 -4.61
C GLY A 307 14.27 -13.52 -4.84
N ILE A 308 13.45 -14.29 -4.12
CA ILE A 308 11.99 -14.41 -4.30
C ILE A 308 11.22 -13.16 -3.85
N ASP A 309 11.85 -12.29 -3.03
CA ASP A 309 11.32 -10.97 -2.66
C ASP A 309 9.98 -11.08 -1.89
N LYS A 310 9.03 -10.17 -2.14
CA LYS A 310 7.81 -9.97 -1.32
C LYS A 310 6.84 -11.16 -1.33
N ILE A 311 7.00 -12.13 -2.22
CA ILE A 311 6.18 -13.35 -2.26
C ILE A 311 6.82 -14.53 -1.51
N CYS A 312 7.98 -14.33 -0.87
CA CYS A 312 8.68 -15.37 -0.11
C CYS A 312 8.18 -15.44 1.34
N GLU A 313 7.59 -16.55 1.75
CA GLU A 313 7.11 -16.76 3.13
C GLU A 313 8.24 -16.70 4.18
N LYS A 314 9.42 -17.26 3.85
CA LYS A 314 10.51 -17.43 4.83
C LYS A 314 11.43 -16.22 4.95
N CYS A 315 11.59 -15.46 3.87
CA CYS A 315 12.67 -14.46 3.77
C CYS A 315 12.18 -13.03 3.56
N ALA A 316 10.90 -12.82 3.24
CA ALA A 316 10.34 -11.47 3.18
C ALA A 316 10.06 -10.95 4.60
N ASP A 317 9.91 -9.63 4.71
CA ASP A 317 9.28 -9.06 5.89
C ASP A 317 7.85 -9.65 6.05
N PRO A 318 7.44 -10.07 7.25
CA PRO A 318 6.15 -10.74 7.46
C PRO A 318 4.95 -9.91 6.98
N PHE A 319 5.00 -8.58 7.16
CA PHE A 319 3.93 -7.70 6.71
C PHE A 319 3.93 -7.60 5.18
N ASP A 320 5.09 -7.43 4.54
CA ASP A 320 5.19 -7.43 3.08
C ASP A 320 4.67 -8.76 2.50
N TYR A 321 5.07 -9.91 3.04
CA TYR A 321 4.55 -11.20 2.60
C TYR A 321 3.02 -11.25 2.72
N TRP A 322 2.49 -11.02 3.91
CA TRP A 322 1.04 -11.03 4.16
C TRP A 322 0.29 -10.10 3.20
N TYR A 323 0.73 -8.84 3.07
CA TYR A 323 0.05 -7.86 2.23
C TYR A 323 -0.07 -8.32 0.78
N HIS A 324 1.01 -8.86 0.20
CA HIS A 324 1.00 -9.29 -1.19
C HIS A 324 0.20 -10.60 -1.38
N GLN A 325 0.21 -11.51 -0.40
CA GLN A 325 -0.66 -12.70 -0.40
C GLN A 325 -2.15 -12.33 -0.33
N MET A 326 -2.51 -11.22 0.31
CA MET A 326 -3.90 -10.78 0.45
C MET A 326 -4.44 -9.98 -0.75
N LEU A 327 -3.59 -9.55 -1.69
CA LEU A 327 -4.02 -8.76 -2.86
C LEU A 327 -5.20 -9.39 -3.63
N PRO A 328 -5.25 -10.72 -3.89
CA PRO A 328 -6.37 -11.35 -4.58
C PRO A 328 -7.72 -11.16 -3.89
N ARG A 329 -7.74 -11.03 -2.56
CA ARG A 329 -8.99 -10.84 -1.79
C ARG A 329 -9.71 -9.53 -2.14
N ARG A 330 -9.01 -8.55 -2.71
CA ARG A 330 -9.62 -7.30 -3.22
C ARG A 330 -10.72 -7.54 -4.25
N ILE A 331 -10.69 -8.66 -4.98
CA ILE A 331 -11.77 -9.04 -5.92
C ILE A 331 -13.12 -9.12 -5.20
N VAL A 332 -13.12 -9.58 -3.94
CA VAL A 332 -14.33 -9.76 -3.13
C VAL A 332 -14.51 -8.60 -2.15
N GLN A 333 -13.44 -8.18 -1.48
CA GLN A 333 -13.49 -7.21 -0.39
C GLN A 333 -13.52 -5.75 -0.85
N GLU A 334 -12.96 -5.45 -2.03
CA GLU A 334 -12.83 -4.08 -2.53
C GLU A 334 -13.08 -4.01 -4.05
N PRO A 335 -14.21 -4.50 -4.57
CA PRO A 335 -14.44 -4.64 -6.03
C PRO A 335 -14.38 -3.31 -6.79
N PHE A 336 -14.68 -2.19 -6.12
CA PHE A 336 -14.56 -0.84 -6.66
C PHE A 336 -13.10 -0.37 -6.81
N TRP A 337 -12.20 -0.82 -5.92
CA TRP A 337 -10.79 -0.41 -5.87
C TRP A 337 -9.88 -1.42 -6.58
N ASN A 338 -10.10 -1.58 -7.88
CA ASN A 338 -9.54 -2.67 -8.70
C ASN A 338 -8.40 -2.27 -9.66
N ASP A 339 -7.79 -1.08 -9.50
CA ASP A 339 -6.72 -0.62 -10.41
C ASP A 339 -5.41 -1.38 -10.25
N VAL A 340 -5.28 -2.22 -9.22
CA VAL A 340 -4.17 -3.15 -9.08
C VAL A 340 -4.22 -4.25 -10.12
N PHE A 341 -5.39 -4.59 -10.69
CA PHE A 341 -5.50 -5.68 -11.64
C PHE A 341 -5.07 -5.24 -13.04
N THR A 342 -4.23 -6.04 -13.71
CA THR A 342 -3.68 -5.72 -15.05
C THR A 342 -4.73 -5.83 -16.14
N SER A 343 -5.64 -6.81 -16.03
CA SER A 343 -6.78 -7.00 -16.92
C SER A 343 -8.05 -6.33 -16.36
N ASP A 344 -8.99 -5.97 -17.24
CA ASP A 344 -10.33 -5.59 -16.78
C ASP A 344 -11.06 -6.84 -16.29
N LEU A 345 -11.41 -6.86 -15.00
CA LEU A 345 -12.14 -7.97 -14.38
C LEU A 345 -13.49 -8.24 -15.08
N ASN A 346 -14.02 -7.26 -15.83
CA ASN A 346 -15.25 -7.41 -16.60
C ASN A 346 -15.09 -8.21 -17.91
N MET A 347 -13.86 -8.48 -18.36
CA MET A 347 -13.62 -9.19 -19.62
C MET A 347 -13.76 -10.71 -19.51
N ASP A 348 -13.62 -11.29 -18.31
CA ASP A 348 -13.78 -12.74 -18.10
C ASP A 348 -14.67 -13.03 -16.87
N ARG A 349 -15.99 -12.87 -17.06
CA ARG A 349 -16.99 -13.02 -15.99
C ARG A 349 -16.98 -14.40 -15.35
N ASN A 350 -16.67 -15.46 -16.11
CA ASN A 350 -16.67 -16.83 -15.60
C ASN A 350 -15.48 -17.06 -14.67
N MET A 351 -14.28 -16.69 -15.11
CA MET A 351 -13.07 -16.74 -14.29
C MET A 351 -13.25 -15.97 -12.98
N ILE A 352 -13.76 -14.74 -13.05
CA ILE A 352 -13.97 -13.93 -11.85
C ILE A 352 -15.02 -14.54 -10.91
N LYS A 353 -16.07 -15.16 -11.44
CA LYS A 353 -17.07 -15.86 -10.63
C LYS A 353 -16.45 -17.02 -9.84
N GLU A 354 -15.64 -17.85 -10.49
CA GLU A 354 -14.92 -18.97 -9.86
C GLU A 354 -13.94 -18.50 -8.79
N MET A 355 -13.17 -17.44 -9.09
CA MET A 355 -12.26 -16.82 -8.13
C MET A 355 -13.01 -16.26 -6.92
N LYS A 356 -14.12 -15.54 -7.12
CA LYS A 356 -14.94 -15.00 -6.03
C LYS A 356 -15.43 -16.09 -5.08
N GLN A 357 -15.86 -17.24 -5.62
CA GLN A 357 -16.30 -18.37 -4.80
C GLN A 357 -15.15 -18.92 -3.94
N THR A 358 -13.99 -19.15 -4.56
CA THR A 358 -12.80 -19.67 -3.87
C THR A 358 -12.31 -18.71 -2.79
N LEU A 359 -12.24 -17.40 -3.10
CA LEU A 359 -11.82 -16.37 -2.17
C LEU A 359 -12.78 -16.19 -1.00
N ARG A 360 -14.10 -16.26 -1.22
CA ARG A 360 -15.08 -16.21 -0.12
C ARG A 360 -14.90 -17.38 0.85
N ALA A 361 -14.67 -18.59 0.33
CA ALA A 361 -14.41 -19.76 1.15
C ALA A 361 -13.09 -19.64 1.94
N ASP A 362 -12.06 -19.04 1.33
CA ASP A 362 -10.77 -18.77 1.97
C ASP A 362 -10.90 -17.73 3.10
N ILE A 363 -11.57 -16.60 2.83
CA ILE A 363 -11.84 -15.55 3.83
C ILE A 363 -12.64 -16.09 5.02
N ALA A 364 -13.62 -16.97 4.77
CA ALA A 364 -14.43 -17.56 5.82
C ALA A 364 -13.60 -18.44 6.79
N LYS A 365 -12.50 -19.05 6.32
CA LYS A 365 -11.62 -19.89 7.17
C LYS A 365 -10.76 -19.06 8.13
N ASP A 366 -10.44 -17.83 7.76
CA ASP A 366 -9.55 -16.96 8.53
C ASP A 366 -10.22 -16.24 9.72
N LYS A 367 -11.55 -16.28 9.83
CA LYS A 367 -12.35 -15.53 10.82
C LYS A 367 -12.19 -15.96 12.29
N LYS A 368 -11.14 -16.70 12.67
CA LYS A 368 -10.94 -17.25 14.03
C LYS A 368 -10.03 -16.42 14.95
N ARG A 369 -9.68 -15.18 14.62
CA ARG A 369 -8.82 -14.35 15.48
C ARG A 369 -9.63 -13.25 16.16
N GLU A 370 -9.74 -13.32 17.49
CA GLU A 370 -10.22 -12.22 18.31
C GLU A 370 -9.16 -11.10 18.29
N PHE A 371 -9.59 -9.88 17.96
CA PHE A 371 -8.75 -8.69 18.05
C PHE A 371 -9.31 -7.77 19.13
N GLN A 372 -8.42 -7.25 19.98
CA GLN A 372 -8.76 -6.14 20.85
C GLN A 372 -8.94 -4.88 20.00
N ALA A 373 -10.11 -4.23 20.11
CA ALA A 373 -10.40 -3.00 19.39
C ALA A 373 -9.46 -1.87 19.84
N SER A 374 -8.99 -1.05 18.90
CA SER A 374 -8.21 0.13 19.21
C SER A 374 -9.08 1.22 19.84
N TRP A 375 -8.43 2.20 20.49
CA TRP A 375 -9.14 3.31 21.12
C TRP A 375 -10.02 4.09 20.13
N GLY A 376 -11.29 4.27 20.48
CA GLY A 376 -12.27 4.96 19.62
C GLY A 376 -12.93 4.07 18.57
N PHE A 377 -12.93 2.75 18.77
CA PHE A 377 -13.78 1.77 18.09
C PHE A 377 -14.52 0.93 19.14
N LYS A 378 -15.66 0.35 18.76
CA LYS A 378 -16.45 -0.53 19.64
C LYS A 378 -15.83 -1.93 19.66
N GLU A 379 -15.77 -2.55 20.85
CA GLU A 379 -15.55 -4.00 20.99
C GLU A 379 -16.73 -4.74 20.36
N SER A 380 -16.46 -5.83 19.63
CA SER A 380 -17.51 -6.62 18.98
C SER A 380 -18.04 -7.68 19.95
N ASP A 381 -19.31 -7.59 20.32
CA ASP A 381 -19.99 -8.59 21.17
C ASP A 381 -20.64 -9.75 20.39
N ASP A 382 -20.56 -9.81 19.05
CA ASP A 382 -21.31 -10.79 18.26
C ASP A 382 -20.46 -11.90 17.61
N PRO A 383 -20.77 -13.18 17.90
CA PRO A 383 -20.21 -14.32 17.20
C PRO A 383 -21.16 -14.80 16.09
N GLU A 384 -21.45 -14.02 15.06
CA GLU A 384 -22.24 -14.52 13.90
C GLU A 384 -22.12 -13.60 12.67
N ASP A 385 -20.98 -13.63 11.98
CA ASP A 385 -20.89 -13.09 10.62
C ASP A 385 -21.46 -14.13 9.61
N SER A 386 -22.77 -14.35 9.67
CA SER A 386 -23.52 -15.01 8.60
C SER A 386 -24.78 -14.20 8.33
N GLU A 387 -24.77 -13.38 7.27
CA GLU A 387 -25.88 -13.21 6.30
C GLU A 387 -25.81 -11.95 5.40
N ASP A 388 -24.95 -10.96 5.65
CA ASP A 388 -25.01 -9.69 4.88
C ASP A 388 -24.08 -9.58 3.65
N VAL A 389 -23.94 -10.65 2.85
CA VAL A 389 -23.35 -10.55 1.48
C VAL A 389 -24.42 -10.70 0.39
N MET A 390 -25.70 -10.68 0.76
CA MET A 390 -26.82 -10.84 -0.17
C MET A 390 -27.89 -9.77 0.05
N SER A 391 -27.66 -8.54 -0.44
CA SER A 391 -28.70 -7.70 -1.06
C SER A 391 -28.16 -6.33 -1.48
N SER A 392 -27.62 -6.25 -2.71
CA SER A 392 -27.79 -5.08 -3.60
C SER A 392 -27.15 -5.39 -4.96
N GLU A 393 -27.63 -6.43 -5.64
CA GLU A 393 -27.59 -6.46 -7.09
C GLU A 393 -29.06 -6.38 -7.53
N GLU A 394 -29.40 -5.29 -8.21
CA GLU A 394 -30.70 -5.08 -8.85
C GLU A 394 -30.88 -6.18 -9.91
N GLU A 395 -31.73 -7.15 -9.62
CA GLU A 395 -32.32 -8.02 -10.64
C GLU A 395 -33.52 -7.25 -11.23
N GLU A 396 -33.34 -6.70 -12.43
CA GLU A 396 -34.47 -6.36 -13.30
C GLU A 396 -35.15 -7.65 -13.75
N GLU A 397 -36.23 -8.08 -13.08
CA GLU A 397 -37.22 -8.98 -13.68
C GLU A 397 -38.65 -8.55 -13.32
N GLU A 398 -39.50 -8.58 -14.36
CA GLU A 398 -40.88 -8.07 -14.42
C GLU A 398 -41.84 -8.80 -13.46
N GLU A 399 -42.68 -8.03 -12.75
CA GLU A 399 -43.81 -8.54 -11.95
C GLU A 399 -45.01 -8.95 -12.84
N PRO A 400 -45.84 -9.96 -12.45
CA PRO A 400 -46.97 -9.63 -11.56
C PRO A 400 -47.43 -10.69 -10.53
N VAL A 401 -47.72 -10.18 -9.32
CA VAL A 401 -48.85 -10.43 -8.37
C VAL A 401 -49.45 -11.86 -8.19
N GLN A 402 -49.37 -12.42 -6.95
CA GLN A 402 -50.51 -12.84 -6.09
C GLN A 402 -50.12 -13.53 -4.74
N ASN A 403 -50.58 -12.93 -3.62
CA ASN A 403 -51.01 -13.43 -2.30
C ASN A 403 -50.45 -14.72 -1.62
N ASP A 404 -49.72 -14.49 -0.50
CA ASP A 404 -49.87 -14.97 0.91
C ASP A 404 -50.35 -16.42 1.21
N PRO A 405 -49.80 -17.16 2.22
CA PRO A 405 -50.47 -17.26 3.54
C PRO A 405 -49.62 -17.79 4.74
N PHE A 406 -48.39 -17.33 5.00
CA PHE A 406 -47.60 -17.83 6.16
C PHE A 406 -46.82 -16.76 6.95
N ALA A 407 -47.27 -15.52 6.87
CA ALA A 407 -46.88 -14.43 7.77
C ALA A 407 -47.24 -14.68 9.27
N LEU A 408 -47.80 -15.84 9.64
CA LEU A 408 -48.31 -16.11 10.99
C LEU A 408 -47.47 -17.09 11.85
N LEU A 409 -46.43 -17.74 11.32
CA LEU A 409 -45.68 -18.78 12.06
C LEU A 409 -44.33 -18.36 12.64
N ARG A 410 -43.91 -17.10 12.48
CA ARG A 410 -42.71 -16.54 13.13
C ARG A 410 -42.98 -15.88 14.50
N SER A 411 -44.21 -15.99 15.01
CA SER A 411 -44.67 -15.34 16.25
C SER A 411 -44.57 -16.19 17.53
N MET A 412 -43.88 -17.33 17.51
CA MET A 412 -43.80 -18.19 18.70
C MET A 412 -42.35 -18.61 19.01
N GLY A 413 -41.79 -17.97 20.02
CA GLY A 413 -40.48 -18.30 20.56
C GLY A 413 -40.46 -19.61 21.35
N ALA A 414 -39.28 -20.22 21.42
CA ALA A 414 -38.92 -21.14 22.49
C ALA A 414 -37.41 -21.07 22.74
N ARG A 415 -37.10 -20.68 23.98
CA ARG A 415 -35.79 -20.58 24.63
C ARG A 415 -35.39 -21.98 25.10
N ILE A 416 -34.18 -22.45 24.80
CA ILE A 416 -33.60 -23.65 25.41
C ILE A 416 -32.11 -23.39 25.71
N GLU A 417 -31.78 -23.19 26.99
CA GLU A 417 -30.49 -23.54 27.62
C GLU A 417 -30.59 -25.03 28.06
N PRO A 418 -29.52 -25.82 28.37
CA PRO A 418 -28.22 -25.47 29.01
C PRO A 418 -27.00 -26.25 28.40
N VAL A 419 -25.73 -26.21 28.85
CA VAL A 419 -25.11 -26.77 30.07
C VAL A 419 -23.60 -26.43 30.10
N TYR A 420 -23.10 -26.03 31.28
CA TYR A 420 -21.67 -25.88 31.63
C TYR A 420 -21.00 -27.23 31.91
N VAL A 421 -19.73 -27.39 31.49
CA VAL A 421 -18.81 -28.39 32.04
C VAL A 421 -17.43 -27.75 32.25
N ASP A 422 -17.02 -27.72 33.52
CA ASP A 422 -15.68 -27.42 34.03
C ASP A 422 -14.62 -28.43 33.54
N GLY A 423 -13.36 -27.99 33.44
CA GLY A 423 -12.24 -28.93 33.42
C GLY A 423 -10.87 -28.38 33.04
N ASN A 424 -10.13 -27.97 34.07
CA ASN A 424 -8.67 -28.08 34.29
C ASN A 424 -7.64 -27.27 33.47
N GLU A 425 -6.90 -26.51 34.28
CA GLU A 425 -5.54 -26.02 34.16
C GLU A 425 -4.53 -27.15 33.87
N GLU A 426 -3.48 -26.85 33.10
CA GLU A 426 -2.10 -27.25 33.39
C GLU A 426 -1.12 -26.38 32.57
N GLU A 427 -0.22 -25.72 33.31
CA GLU A 427 0.92 -24.93 32.84
C GLU A 427 2.06 -25.85 32.36
N GLU A 428 2.83 -25.44 31.36
CA GLU A 428 4.23 -25.86 31.25
C GLU A 428 5.06 -24.80 30.50
N GLU A 429 6.03 -24.24 31.23
CA GLU A 429 7.07 -23.31 30.80
C GLU A 429 8.18 -24.07 30.04
N ALA A 430 8.74 -23.45 28.99
CA ALA A 430 10.10 -23.75 28.54
C ALA A 430 10.70 -22.53 27.83
N GLU A 431 11.60 -21.85 28.53
CA GLU A 431 12.55 -20.87 28.01
C GLU A 431 13.67 -21.59 27.24
N GLU A 432 14.07 -21.08 26.08
CA GLU A 432 15.40 -21.36 25.53
C GLU A 432 15.93 -20.12 24.81
N GLU A 433 16.94 -19.51 25.44
CA GLU A 433 17.74 -18.40 24.92
C GLU A 433 18.76 -18.92 23.89
N ALA A 434 18.93 -18.21 22.78
CA ALA A 434 20.07 -18.40 21.88
C ALA A 434 20.66 -17.05 21.48
N GLU A 435 21.85 -16.79 22.02
CA GLU A 435 22.76 -15.69 21.69
C GLU A 435 23.19 -15.75 20.22
N VAL A 436 23.26 -14.59 19.55
CA VAL A 436 23.95 -14.44 18.26
C VAL A 436 24.90 -13.25 18.33
N GLU A 437 26.18 -13.55 18.21
CA GLU A 437 27.31 -12.61 18.17
C GLU A 437 27.25 -11.68 16.95
N GLU A 438 27.48 -10.39 17.20
CA GLU A 438 27.73 -9.35 16.19
C GLU A 438 29.16 -9.48 15.63
N ILE A 439 29.31 -9.42 14.30
CA ILE A 439 30.60 -9.19 13.64
C ILE A 439 30.46 -7.98 12.71
N ASP A 440 31.13 -6.89 13.10
CA ASP A 440 31.33 -5.65 12.34
C ASP A 440 32.31 -5.83 11.18
N ALA A 441 32.04 -5.18 10.04
CA ALA A 441 33.05 -4.86 9.03
C ALA A 441 32.68 -3.58 8.23
N PRO A 442 33.67 -2.78 7.80
CA PRO A 442 33.57 -1.32 7.72
C PRO A 442 33.11 -0.76 6.36
N GLU A 443 32.64 0.49 6.41
CA GLU A 443 32.27 1.34 5.29
C GLU A 443 33.50 1.77 4.45
N GLU A 444 33.41 1.68 3.12
CA GLU A 444 34.34 2.34 2.20
C GLU A 444 33.59 3.23 1.20
N GLU A 445 33.97 4.51 1.20
CA GLU A 445 33.49 5.61 0.37
C GLU A 445 33.85 5.41 -1.12
N ILE A 446 32.95 5.81 -2.03
CA ILE A 446 33.26 5.92 -3.46
C ILE A 446 33.03 7.38 -3.91
N PRO A 447 34.00 7.98 -4.63
CA PRO A 447 34.09 9.43 -4.86
C PRO A 447 33.06 9.99 -5.84
N THR A 448 32.58 11.19 -5.53
CA THR A 448 31.73 12.02 -6.37
C THR A 448 32.48 12.52 -7.61
N VAL A 449 32.03 12.12 -8.81
CA VAL A 449 32.42 12.74 -10.08
C VAL A 449 31.33 13.72 -10.48
N THR A 450 31.64 15.01 -10.46
CA THR A 450 30.81 16.08 -11.03
C THR A 450 30.97 16.16 -12.54
N PRO A 451 29.91 16.45 -13.30
CA PRO A 451 30.06 17.15 -14.57
C PRO A 451 29.39 18.53 -14.53
N ARG A 452 30.08 19.42 -15.23
CA ARG A 452 29.95 20.87 -15.26
C ARG A 452 28.70 21.38 -15.97
N THR A 453 28.29 22.57 -15.50
CA THR A 453 27.63 23.67 -16.22
C THR A 453 26.30 23.38 -16.90
N LYS A 454 25.24 23.47 -16.10
CA LYS A 454 23.96 24.03 -16.57
C LYS A 454 23.85 25.44 -16.01
N ILE A 455 23.51 26.41 -16.87
CA ILE A 455 23.12 27.76 -16.44
C ILE A 455 22.02 27.58 -15.37
N PRO A 456 22.16 28.15 -14.16
CA PRO A 456 21.26 27.81 -13.08
C PRO A 456 19.90 28.43 -13.35
N TYR A 457 18.87 27.58 -13.40
CA TYR A 457 17.45 27.96 -13.44
C TYR A 457 17.04 28.92 -12.31
N PHE A 458 17.90 29.10 -11.30
CA PHE A 458 17.82 30.19 -10.32
C PHE A 458 17.65 31.57 -10.95
N PHE A 459 18.30 31.83 -12.10
CA PHE A 459 18.13 33.10 -12.82
C PHE A 459 16.73 33.25 -13.45
N MET A 460 16.04 32.17 -13.81
CA MET A 460 14.65 32.27 -14.28
C MET A 460 13.67 32.45 -13.12
N PHE A 461 13.83 31.72 -12.02
CA PHE A 461 12.89 31.82 -10.89
C PHE A 461 13.02 33.10 -10.07
N ALA A 462 14.21 33.71 -9.98
CA ALA A 462 14.40 34.95 -9.24
C ALA A 462 13.95 36.20 -10.04
N PHE A 463 14.15 36.21 -11.37
CA PHE A 463 13.88 37.40 -12.19
C PHE A 463 12.51 37.41 -12.86
N LEU A 464 11.85 36.27 -13.05
CA LEU A 464 10.50 36.24 -13.66
C LEU A 464 9.46 37.03 -12.84
N PRO A 465 9.40 36.97 -11.50
CA PRO A 465 8.45 37.79 -10.73
C PRO A 465 8.75 39.28 -10.82
N ILE A 466 10.03 39.65 -10.95
CA ILE A 466 10.49 41.04 -11.10
C ILE A 466 10.11 41.57 -12.48
N LEU A 467 10.35 40.78 -13.54
CA LEU A 467 9.97 41.12 -14.92
C LEU A 467 8.45 41.24 -15.07
N VAL A 468 7.68 40.33 -14.47
CA VAL A 468 6.21 40.39 -14.48
C VAL A 468 5.72 41.63 -13.72
N SER A 469 6.32 41.98 -12.57
CA SER A 469 5.97 43.19 -11.82
C SER A 469 6.30 44.47 -12.59
N ILE A 470 7.42 44.52 -13.31
CA ILE A 470 7.78 45.65 -14.18
C ILE A 470 6.79 45.78 -15.34
N ILE A 471 6.44 44.66 -15.99
CA ILE A 471 5.48 44.65 -17.10
C ILE A 471 4.10 45.11 -16.62
N VAL A 472 3.63 44.66 -15.46
CA VAL A 472 2.35 45.10 -14.86
C VAL A 472 2.39 46.59 -14.51
N TYR A 473 3.52 47.10 -13.98
CA TYR A 473 3.70 48.51 -13.67
C TYR A 473 3.66 49.42 -14.91
N PHE A 474 4.20 48.96 -16.05
CA PHE A 474 4.18 49.73 -17.30
C PHE A 474 2.88 49.57 -18.11
N LEU A 475 2.11 48.50 -17.90
CA LEU A 475 0.85 48.25 -18.61
C LEU A 475 -0.39 48.82 -17.91
N TYR A 476 -0.30 49.24 -16.65
CA TYR A 476 -1.37 49.98 -15.96
C TYR A 476 -1.03 51.47 -15.86
N PRO A 477 -1.53 52.33 -16.76
CA PRO A 477 -1.46 53.77 -16.55
C PRO A 477 -2.35 54.13 -15.36
N ILE A 478 -1.72 54.57 -14.26
CA ILE A 478 -2.40 55.17 -13.12
C ILE A 478 -3.10 56.44 -13.63
N SER A 479 -4.42 56.34 -13.81
CA SER A 479 -5.28 57.49 -14.05
C SER A 479 -5.55 58.12 -12.69
N PHE A 480 -4.96 59.29 -12.45
CA PHE A 480 -5.31 60.17 -11.34
C PHE A 480 -6.58 60.96 -11.66
#